data_AF-A0AAC9LGD1-F1
#
_entry.id   AF-A0AAC9LGD1-F1
#
_cell.length_a   1.000
_cell.length_b   1.000
_cell.length_c   1.000
_cell.angle_alpha   90.00
_cell.angle_beta   90.00
_cell.angle_gamma   90.00
#
_symmetry.space_group_name_H-M   'P 1'
#
loop_
_entity.id
_entity.type
_entity.pdbx_description
1 polymer ?
#
loop_
_entity_poly.entity_id
_entity_poly.type
_entity_poly.pdbx_seq_one_letter_code
_entity_poly.pdbx_strand_id
1 'polypeptide(L)'
;MHPAGTPRTTVVVVTWQGRDHLGACLDALGRQTRPHRALVVDNASTDGTRELLAQHPSTPVVLRTATNLGYAGGLAVALRQVHTPFVAWLNDDAAPEPDWLAELERALDETPTAAAATATLIAPDGSVQSSGVRLTAQGYGFDRNTEPPDGAEAPESVASGHDARRRADTPRSAVEPLAAGSAPSVPVATASVVEASAGTRSSAAGSAAPTGSRPAAELAGTVPVHAAASATAGSGGFDSPGHGGQARRTSTAAASHGTASQVTTQQAAAAENPPGGGPAVFGLCGGAALLRTPVLRAIGGVPARFFCYYEDTDTAWRLRLAGHDVVWAQRARVLHRHGVSTKPGSPRFHRWNERNRLLMLLRCAPGEVAVRELLRFAAITVLLPLRRRRGQVVPSTPNFRVGLRTGVLAEILGRLPATLLDRRRIGRRSRVPRQLVWRRWSGR
;
A
#
# COMPACT_ATOMS: atom_id res chain seq x y z
N MET A 1 -27.33 -16.84 5.67
CA MET A 1 -26.47 -18.03 5.51
C MET A 1 -26.23 -18.22 4.01
N HIS A 2 -24.98 -18.17 3.53
CA HIS A 2 -24.72 -18.44 2.11
C HIS A 2 -24.82 -19.95 1.84
N PRO A 3 -25.33 -20.38 0.67
CA PRO A 3 -25.36 -21.79 0.31
C PRO A 3 -23.94 -22.35 0.25
N ALA A 4 -23.75 -23.53 0.83
CA ALA A 4 -22.47 -24.23 0.84
C ALA A 4 -21.96 -24.41 -0.60
N GLY A 5 -20.69 -24.08 -0.83
CA GLY A 5 -20.05 -24.16 -2.15
C GLY A 5 -19.98 -22.85 -2.96
N THR A 6 -20.73 -21.79 -2.60
CA THR A 6 -20.59 -20.49 -3.30
C THR A 6 -19.33 -19.74 -2.82
N PRO A 7 -18.42 -19.31 -3.72
CA PRO A 7 -17.23 -18.54 -3.35
C PRO A 7 -17.53 -17.24 -2.59
N ARG A 8 -16.96 -17.10 -1.38
CA ARG A 8 -17.03 -15.84 -0.59
C ARG A 8 -16.01 -14.80 -1.05
N THR A 9 -14.97 -15.23 -1.77
CA THR A 9 -13.82 -14.42 -2.16
C THR A 9 -13.53 -14.53 -3.65
N THR A 10 -13.28 -13.38 -4.30
CA THR A 10 -12.56 -13.31 -5.58
C THR A 10 -11.12 -12.92 -5.27
N VAL A 11 -10.16 -13.79 -5.61
CA VAL A 11 -8.74 -13.47 -5.54
C VAL A 11 -8.35 -12.76 -6.83
N VAL A 12 -7.81 -11.55 -6.69
CA VAL A 12 -7.34 -10.73 -7.80
C VAL A 12 -5.82 -10.77 -7.85
N VAL A 13 -5.30 -11.27 -8.97
CA VAL A 13 -3.87 -11.26 -9.31
C VAL A 13 -3.66 -10.26 -10.43
N VAL A 14 -2.80 -9.27 -10.26
CA VAL A 14 -2.44 -8.33 -11.34
C VAL A 14 -1.03 -8.68 -11.82
N THR A 15 -0.89 -8.95 -13.13
CA THR A 15 0.38 -9.36 -13.73
C THR A 15 0.80 -8.43 -14.88
N TRP A 16 2.10 -8.22 -15.04
CA TRP A 16 2.68 -7.55 -16.19
C TRP A 16 4.07 -8.11 -16.48
N GLN A 17 4.21 -8.77 -17.63
CA GLN A 17 5.42 -9.53 -17.98
C GLN A 17 5.80 -10.53 -16.88
N GLY A 18 4.81 -11.34 -16.45
CA GLY A 18 4.91 -12.23 -15.30
C GLY A 18 4.99 -13.71 -15.63
N ARG A 19 5.24 -14.09 -16.89
CA ARG A 19 5.26 -15.49 -17.36
C ARG A 19 6.07 -16.43 -16.46
N ASP A 20 7.23 -16.00 -15.99
CA ASP A 20 8.19 -16.86 -15.29
C ASP A 20 7.82 -17.12 -13.82
N HIS A 21 6.82 -16.42 -13.26
CA HIS A 21 6.39 -16.57 -11.87
C HIS A 21 4.88 -16.81 -11.68
N LEU A 22 4.03 -16.35 -12.60
CA LEU A 22 2.57 -16.43 -12.49
C LEU A 22 2.05 -17.86 -12.36
N GLY A 23 2.68 -18.85 -13.02
CA GLY A 23 2.27 -20.26 -12.90
C GLY A 23 2.33 -20.76 -11.45
N ALA A 24 3.42 -20.48 -10.74
CA ALA A 24 3.58 -20.88 -9.33
C ALA A 24 2.55 -20.21 -8.39
N CYS A 25 2.13 -18.98 -8.71
CA CYS A 25 1.02 -18.31 -8.02
C CYS A 25 -0.31 -19.02 -8.27
N LEU A 26 -0.61 -19.36 -9.53
CA LEU A 26 -1.84 -20.05 -9.90
C LEU A 26 -1.93 -21.48 -9.34
N ASP A 27 -0.80 -22.21 -9.28
CA ASP A 27 -0.71 -23.52 -8.62
C ASP A 27 -0.96 -23.44 -7.11
N ALA A 28 -0.40 -22.42 -6.43
CA ALA A 28 -0.66 -22.19 -5.02
C ALA A 28 -2.11 -21.76 -4.72
N LEU A 29 -2.76 -21.05 -5.66
CA LEU A 29 -4.20 -20.80 -5.59
C LEU A 29 -5.01 -22.09 -5.80
N GLY A 30 -4.62 -22.95 -6.73
CA GLY A 30 -5.24 -24.27 -6.94
C GLY A 30 -5.23 -25.18 -5.70
N ARG A 31 -4.29 -24.95 -4.76
CA ARG A 31 -4.18 -25.67 -3.48
C ARG A 31 -4.97 -25.05 -2.31
N GLN A 32 -5.74 -23.98 -2.51
CA GLN A 32 -6.49 -23.36 -1.41
C GLN A 32 -7.61 -24.26 -0.89
N THR A 33 -7.71 -24.41 0.44
CA THR A 33 -8.79 -25.17 1.11
C THR A 33 -10.15 -24.47 1.07
N ARG A 34 -10.19 -23.19 0.64
CA ARG A 34 -11.43 -22.41 0.48
C ARG A 34 -11.84 -22.26 -0.99
N PRO A 35 -13.12 -22.46 -1.33
CA PRO A 35 -13.64 -22.19 -2.67
C PRO A 35 -13.57 -20.68 -2.96
N HIS A 36 -12.92 -20.34 -4.05
CA HIS A 36 -12.66 -18.96 -4.45
C HIS A 36 -12.76 -18.81 -5.97
N ARG A 37 -12.93 -17.57 -6.44
CA ARG A 37 -12.81 -17.23 -7.86
C ARG A 37 -11.45 -16.60 -8.12
N ALA A 38 -10.64 -17.16 -9.00
CA ALA A 38 -9.43 -16.50 -9.48
C ALA A 38 -9.76 -15.52 -10.62
N LEU A 39 -9.30 -14.26 -10.49
CA LEU A 39 -9.40 -13.21 -11.49
C LEU A 39 -8.01 -12.64 -11.76
N VAL A 40 -7.42 -12.99 -12.90
CA VAL A 40 -6.12 -12.45 -13.34
C VAL A 40 -6.33 -11.22 -14.21
N VAL A 41 -5.67 -10.11 -13.88
CA VAL A 41 -5.57 -8.94 -14.74
C VAL A 41 -4.24 -8.97 -15.47
N ASP A 42 -4.28 -9.36 -16.73
CA ASP A 42 -3.14 -9.26 -17.64
C ASP A 42 -3.01 -7.81 -18.13
N ASN A 43 -2.02 -7.10 -17.59
CA ASN A 43 -1.89 -5.66 -17.72
C ASN A 43 -1.15 -5.25 -19.03
N ALA A 44 -1.59 -5.82 -20.15
CA ALA A 44 -0.98 -5.75 -21.49
C ALA A 44 0.43 -6.38 -21.58
N SER A 45 0.57 -7.64 -21.14
CA SER A 45 1.82 -8.41 -21.27
C SER A 45 2.06 -8.89 -22.71
N THR A 46 3.33 -9.09 -23.07
CA THR A 46 3.81 -9.48 -24.42
C THR A 46 4.89 -10.57 -24.40
N ASP A 47 5.05 -11.24 -23.26
CA ASP A 47 6.14 -12.18 -22.91
C ASP A 47 5.75 -13.66 -23.07
N GLY A 48 4.48 -13.95 -23.37
CA GLY A 48 3.90 -15.30 -23.32
C GLY A 48 2.94 -15.53 -22.15
N THR A 49 2.66 -14.52 -21.32
CA THR A 49 1.69 -14.60 -20.20
C THR A 49 0.29 -15.04 -20.68
N ARG A 50 -0.13 -14.63 -21.89
CA ARG A 50 -1.46 -14.99 -22.43
C ARG A 50 -1.56 -16.49 -22.71
N GLU A 51 -0.51 -17.05 -23.30
CA GLU A 51 -0.42 -18.45 -23.69
C GLU A 51 -0.35 -19.33 -22.44
N LEU A 52 0.42 -18.92 -21.43
CA LEU A 52 0.42 -19.54 -20.10
C LEU A 52 -0.99 -19.55 -19.50
N LEU A 53 -1.68 -18.40 -19.47
CA LEU A 53 -3.03 -18.30 -18.89
C LEU A 53 -4.06 -19.15 -19.62
N ALA A 54 -3.93 -19.32 -20.95
CA ALA A 54 -4.83 -20.15 -21.74
C ALA A 54 -4.58 -21.66 -21.55
N GLN A 55 -3.37 -22.05 -21.15
CA GLN A 55 -2.96 -23.44 -20.96
C GLN A 55 -2.99 -23.90 -19.49
N HIS A 56 -3.11 -22.96 -18.53
CA HIS A 56 -3.02 -23.27 -17.11
C HIS A 56 -4.23 -24.09 -16.61
N PRO A 57 -4.02 -25.22 -15.90
CA PRO A 57 -5.11 -26.12 -15.49
C PRO A 57 -6.11 -25.51 -14.49
N SER A 58 -5.76 -24.39 -13.86
CA SER A 58 -6.68 -23.67 -12.95
C SER A 58 -7.71 -22.78 -13.66
N THR A 59 -7.59 -22.58 -14.99
CA THR A 59 -8.56 -21.85 -15.83
C THR A 59 -9.10 -20.54 -15.22
N PRO A 60 -8.23 -19.60 -14.79
CA PRO A 60 -8.66 -18.37 -14.13
C PRO A 60 -9.49 -17.47 -15.06
N VAL A 61 -10.37 -16.63 -14.50
CA VAL A 61 -10.99 -15.57 -15.30
C VAL A 61 -9.92 -14.54 -15.65
N VAL A 62 -9.75 -14.23 -16.93
CA VAL A 62 -8.75 -13.26 -17.41
C VAL A 62 -9.40 -11.95 -17.84
N LEU A 63 -8.92 -10.83 -17.29
CA LEU A 63 -9.21 -9.48 -17.73
C LEU A 63 -7.95 -8.87 -18.34
N ARG A 64 -7.83 -8.84 -19.67
CA ARG A 64 -6.71 -8.17 -20.34
C ARG A 64 -6.98 -6.68 -20.52
N THR A 65 -6.01 -5.83 -20.21
CA THR A 65 -6.06 -4.38 -20.50
C THR A 65 -5.38 -4.06 -21.84
N ALA A 66 -5.75 -2.93 -22.44
CA ALA A 66 -5.11 -2.46 -23.68
C ALA A 66 -3.72 -1.85 -23.46
N THR A 67 -3.45 -1.36 -22.25
CA THR A 67 -2.19 -0.75 -21.83
C THR A 67 -1.90 -1.10 -20.37
N ASN A 68 -0.62 -1.08 -19.98
CA ASN A 68 -0.24 -1.25 -18.58
C ASN A 68 -0.77 -0.08 -17.73
N LEU A 69 -1.74 -0.37 -16.85
CA LEU A 69 -2.37 0.57 -15.93
C LEU A 69 -1.64 0.64 -14.56
N GLY A 70 -0.59 -0.15 -14.39
CA GLY A 70 0.06 -0.42 -13.11
C GLY A 70 -0.78 -1.31 -12.19
N TYR A 71 -0.20 -1.72 -11.07
CA TYR A 71 -0.85 -2.56 -10.06
C TYR A 71 -2.15 -1.95 -9.53
N ALA A 72 -2.12 -0.68 -9.12
CA ALA A 72 -3.28 0.06 -8.61
C ALA A 72 -4.39 0.20 -9.65
N GLY A 73 -4.02 0.35 -10.93
CA GLY A 73 -4.96 0.39 -12.05
C GLY A 73 -5.59 -0.98 -12.32
N GLY A 74 -4.78 -2.04 -12.29
CA GLY A 74 -5.22 -3.44 -12.42
C GLY A 74 -6.26 -3.82 -11.36
N LEU A 75 -5.95 -3.58 -10.09
CA LEU A 75 -6.88 -3.80 -8.98
C LEU A 75 -8.18 -2.97 -9.13
N ALA A 76 -8.09 -1.72 -9.61
CA ALA A 76 -9.26 -0.87 -9.82
C ALA A 76 -10.15 -1.33 -10.98
N VAL A 77 -9.60 -1.93 -12.05
CA VAL A 77 -10.40 -2.52 -13.12
C VAL A 77 -11.00 -3.87 -12.71
N ALA A 78 -10.25 -4.70 -11.98
CA ALA A 78 -10.73 -5.97 -11.43
C ALA A 78 -11.93 -5.76 -10.50
N LEU A 79 -11.87 -4.80 -9.57
CA LEU A 79 -12.91 -4.54 -8.57
C LEU A 79 -14.31 -4.35 -9.17
N ARG A 80 -14.43 -3.90 -10.43
CA ARG A 80 -15.72 -3.80 -11.13
C ARG A 80 -16.38 -5.16 -11.35
N GLN A 81 -15.59 -6.20 -11.63
CA GLN A 81 -16.03 -7.59 -11.81
C GLN A 81 -16.10 -8.39 -10.50
N VAL A 82 -15.75 -7.81 -9.35
CA VAL A 82 -15.81 -8.50 -8.07
C VAL A 82 -17.16 -8.28 -7.42
N HIS A 83 -17.97 -9.34 -7.39
CA HIS A 83 -19.31 -9.38 -6.80
C HIS A 83 -19.36 -10.18 -5.48
N THR A 84 -18.27 -10.87 -5.12
CA THR A 84 -18.14 -11.66 -3.90
C THR A 84 -18.03 -10.76 -2.64
N PRO A 85 -18.49 -11.22 -1.46
CA PRO A 85 -18.39 -10.49 -0.20
C PRO A 85 -16.99 -9.95 0.12
N PHE A 86 -15.95 -10.72 -0.21
CA PHE A 86 -14.56 -10.31 -0.09
C PHE A 86 -13.85 -10.24 -1.45
N VAL A 87 -12.80 -9.42 -1.47
CA VAL A 87 -11.79 -9.36 -2.52
C VAL A 87 -10.43 -9.61 -1.88
N ALA A 88 -9.69 -10.59 -2.37
CA ALA A 88 -8.29 -10.75 -2.00
C ALA A 88 -7.40 -10.09 -3.05
N TRP A 89 -6.34 -9.42 -2.61
CA TRP A 89 -5.25 -8.96 -3.45
C TRP A 89 -4.10 -9.95 -3.27
N LEU A 90 -3.46 -10.34 -4.37
CA LEU A 90 -2.29 -11.20 -4.37
C LEU A 90 -1.37 -10.76 -5.52
N ASN A 91 -0.06 -10.66 -5.28
CA ASN A 91 0.89 -10.43 -6.36
C ASN A 91 1.07 -11.69 -7.22
N ASP A 92 1.48 -11.52 -8.47
CA ASP A 92 1.77 -12.63 -9.38
C ASP A 92 3.06 -13.39 -9.03
N ASP A 93 3.97 -12.76 -8.28
CA ASP A 93 5.22 -13.34 -7.75
C ASP A 93 5.07 -13.99 -6.35
N ALA A 94 3.82 -14.26 -5.93
CA ALA A 94 3.46 -14.78 -4.61
C ALA A 94 2.85 -16.20 -4.67
N ALA A 95 3.19 -17.04 -3.70
CA ALA A 95 2.67 -18.40 -3.53
C ALA A 95 2.06 -18.57 -2.11
N PRO A 96 0.73 -18.46 -1.96
CA PRO A 96 0.06 -18.65 -0.67
C PRO A 96 0.08 -20.11 -0.18
N GLU A 97 0.12 -20.30 1.15
CA GLU A 97 -0.09 -21.61 1.77
C GLU A 97 -1.55 -22.09 1.63
N PRO A 98 -1.85 -23.41 1.66
CA PRO A 98 -3.19 -23.95 1.41
C PRO A 98 -4.34 -23.32 2.23
N ASP A 99 -4.09 -22.95 3.49
CA ASP A 99 -5.08 -22.34 4.38
C ASP A 99 -5.04 -20.80 4.40
N TRP A 100 -4.21 -20.16 3.56
CA TRP A 100 -4.06 -18.69 3.51
C TRP A 100 -5.39 -17.96 3.45
N LEU A 101 -6.28 -18.35 2.53
CA LEU A 101 -7.59 -17.74 2.40
C LEU A 101 -8.53 -18.10 3.56
N ALA A 102 -8.43 -19.32 4.11
CA ALA A 102 -9.22 -19.74 5.26
C ALA A 102 -8.91 -18.87 6.49
N GLU A 103 -7.63 -18.61 6.75
CA GLU A 103 -7.14 -17.80 7.86
C GLU A 103 -7.46 -16.30 7.68
N LEU A 104 -7.43 -15.78 6.44
CA LEU A 104 -7.85 -14.41 6.15
C LEU A 104 -9.37 -14.20 6.32
N GLU A 105 -10.20 -15.13 5.82
CA GLU A 105 -11.65 -15.07 6.03
C GLU A 105 -11.98 -15.19 7.52
N ARG A 106 -11.35 -16.14 8.23
CA ARG A 106 -11.50 -16.32 9.69
C ARG A 106 -11.17 -15.05 10.46
N ALA A 107 -10.03 -14.40 10.17
CA ALA A 107 -9.63 -13.16 10.85
C ALA A 107 -10.63 -12.00 10.64
N LEU A 108 -11.28 -11.92 9.48
CA LEU A 108 -12.35 -10.94 9.25
C LEU A 108 -13.69 -11.35 9.88
N ASP A 109 -14.04 -12.62 9.90
CA ASP A 109 -15.29 -13.08 10.52
C ASP A 109 -15.23 -12.95 12.07
N GLU A 110 -14.08 -13.22 12.68
CA GLU A 110 -13.81 -13.01 14.11
C GLU A 110 -13.67 -11.52 14.51
N THR A 111 -13.31 -10.64 13.56
CA THR A 111 -13.18 -9.19 13.81
C THR A 111 -14.16 -8.37 12.97
N PRO A 112 -15.44 -8.22 13.37
CA PRO A 112 -16.44 -7.47 12.61
C PRO A 112 -16.10 -5.99 12.36
N THR A 113 -15.33 -5.34 13.24
CA THR A 113 -14.86 -3.95 13.03
C THR A 113 -13.81 -3.84 11.92
N ALA A 114 -13.09 -4.92 11.64
CA ALA A 114 -12.08 -4.97 10.60
C ALA A 114 -12.72 -5.03 9.21
N ALA A 115 -12.19 -4.21 8.30
CA ALA A 115 -12.56 -4.22 6.89
C ALA A 115 -11.48 -4.83 6.00
N ALA A 116 -10.26 -5.04 6.53
CA ALA A 116 -9.18 -5.72 5.84
C ALA A 116 -8.35 -6.58 6.80
N ALA A 117 -7.85 -7.70 6.29
CA ALA A 117 -6.87 -8.56 6.95
C ALA A 117 -5.62 -8.65 6.05
N THR A 118 -4.44 -8.44 6.63
CA THR A 118 -3.15 -8.60 5.92
C THR A 118 -2.55 -9.96 6.25
N ALA A 119 -1.95 -10.59 5.24
CA ALA A 119 -1.18 -11.82 5.41
C ALA A 119 0.24 -11.53 5.92
N THR A 120 0.94 -12.60 6.31
CA THR A 120 2.38 -12.62 6.55
C THR A 120 3.11 -12.94 5.25
N LEU A 121 3.84 -11.97 4.68
CA LEU A 121 4.71 -12.18 3.52
C LEU A 121 6.09 -12.68 3.97
N ILE A 122 6.58 -13.72 3.31
CA ILE A 122 7.79 -14.46 3.66
C ILE A 122 8.74 -14.47 2.45
N ALA A 123 10.00 -14.18 2.69
CA ALA A 123 11.05 -14.20 1.68
C ALA A 123 11.51 -15.63 1.34
N PRO A 124 12.18 -15.84 0.20
CA PRO A 124 12.81 -17.12 -0.14
C PRO A 124 13.84 -17.64 0.89
N ASP A 125 14.42 -16.75 1.71
CA ASP A 125 15.33 -17.10 2.81
C ASP A 125 14.60 -17.46 4.13
N GLY A 126 13.26 -17.44 4.12
CA GLY A 126 12.41 -17.70 5.30
C GLY A 126 12.16 -16.49 6.20
N SER A 127 12.80 -15.35 5.97
CA SER A 127 12.56 -14.12 6.75
C SER A 127 11.17 -13.52 6.49
N VAL A 128 10.60 -12.84 7.48
CA VAL A 128 9.30 -12.15 7.31
C VAL A 128 9.55 -10.80 6.64
N GLN A 129 9.10 -10.65 5.39
CA GLN A 129 9.14 -9.37 4.68
C GLN A 129 8.10 -8.40 5.23
N SER A 130 6.88 -8.88 5.49
CA SER A 130 5.77 -8.04 5.95
C SER A 130 4.80 -8.78 6.85
N SER A 131 4.38 -8.12 7.91
CA SER A 131 3.23 -8.44 8.75
C SER A 131 2.19 -7.32 8.73
N GLY A 132 2.12 -6.61 7.60
CA GLY A 132 1.38 -5.35 7.43
C GLY A 132 2.27 -4.12 7.45
N VAL A 133 1.65 -2.98 7.16
CA VAL A 133 2.30 -1.67 6.97
C VAL A 133 2.15 -0.80 8.23
N ARG A 134 3.25 -0.16 8.64
CA ARG A 134 3.31 0.93 9.64
C ARG A 134 3.45 2.28 8.95
N LEU A 135 3.11 3.37 9.66
CA LEU A 135 3.21 4.74 9.19
C LEU A 135 4.24 5.51 10.05
N THR A 136 5.16 6.26 9.44
CA THR A 136 6.14 7.09 10.20
C THR A 136 5.61 8.47 10.56
N ALA A 137 6.33 9.25 11.38
CA ALA A 137 5.96 10.64 11.72
C ALA A 137 6.22 11.63 10.56
N GLN A 138 7.00 11.24 9.56
CA GLN A 138 7.06 11.83 8.22
C GLN A 138 5.97 11.29 7.28
N GLY A 139 5.28 10.20 7.63
CA GLY A 139 4.17 9.64 6.86
C GLY A 139 4.57 8.71 5.72
N TYR A 140 5.73 8.05 5.81
CA TYR A 140 6.09 6.95 4.92
C TYR A 140 5.32 5.69 5.34
N GLY A 141 4.87 4.90 4.36
CA GLY A 141 4.46 3.51 4.61
C GLY A 141 5.69 2.61 4.55
N PHE A 142 5.87 1.77 5.56
CA PHE A 142 6.91 0.72 5.58
C PHE A 142 6.31 -0.58 6.08
N ASP A 143 6.82 -1.72 5.60
CA ASP A 143 6.50 -3.01 6.19
C ASP A 143 7.01 -3.07 7.63
N ARG A 144 6.19 -3.62 8.54
CA ARG A 144 6.47 -3.68 9.98
C ARG A 144 7.77 -4.41 10.34
N ASN A 145 8.24 -5.28 9.45
CA ASN A 145 9.44 -6.10 9.61
C ASN A 145 10.68 -5.51 8.89
N THR A 146 10.54 -4.35 8.25
CA THR A 146 11.65 -3.65 7.59
C THR A 146 12.05 -2.42 8.38
N GLU A 147 13.36 -2.22 8.53
CA GLU A 147 13.91 -0.96 9.02
C GLU A 147 13.60 0.18 8.03
N PRO A 148 13.34 1.40 8.50
CA PRO A 148 13.21 2.54 7.60
C PRO A 148 14.57 2.81 6.93
N PRO A 149 14.63 3.07 5.61
CA PRO A 149 15.87 3.43 4.93
C PRO A 149 16.45 4.73 5.48
N ASP A 150 17.79 4.84 5.43
CA ASP A 150 18.55 5.97 5.98
C ASP A 150 17.94 7.33 5.64
N GLY A 151 17.69 8.13 6.69
CA GLY A 151 17.09 9.45 6.60
C GLY A 151 15.57 9.50 6.73
N ALA A 152 14.87 8.36 6.87
CA ALA A 152 13.41 8.35 7.04
C ALA A 152 12.91 8.57 8.48
N GLU A 153 13.73 8.41 9.54
CA GLU A 153 13.56 9.15 10.82
C GLU A 153 14.72 8.95 11.83
N ALA A 154 15.36 10.07 12.20
CA ALA A 154 15.74 10.39 13.57
C ALA A 154 15.77 11.92 13.68
N PRO A 155 15.21 12.56 14.73
CA PRO A 155 15.51 13.95 15.00
C PRO A 155 16.98 14.06 15.41
N GLU A 156 17.68 15.09 14.92
CA GLU A 156 18.94 15.50 15.56
C GLU A 156 18.60 15.82 17.03
N SER A 157 19.10 15.01 17.95
CA SER A 157 19.18 15.45 19.35
C SER A 157 20.03 16.70 19.34
N VAL A 158 19.44 17.83 19.74
CA VAL A 158 20.20 19.03 20.04
C VAL A 158 21.20 18.63 21.11
N ALA A 159 22.47 18.53 20.74
CA ALA A 159 23.55 18.24 21.66
C ALA A 159 23.73 19.47 22.56
N SER A 160 22.93 19.55 23.62
CA SER A 160 23.22 20.39 24.77
C SER A 160 24.49 19.84 25.40
N GLY A 161 25.64 20.38 24.99
CA GLY A 161 26.90 20.09 25.65
C GLY A 161 26.82 20.53 27.11
N HIS A 162 26.89 19.56 28.02
CA HIS A 162 27.17 19.53 29.46
C HIS A 162 26.65 18.13 29.87
N ASP A 163 27.49 17.12 30.08
CA ASP A 163 28.53 17.12 31.12
C ASP A 163 29.67 16.15 30.77
N ALA A 164 30.83 16.35 31.40
CA ALA A 164 32.00 15.50 31.23
C ALA A 164 32.60 15.11 32.58
N ARG A 165 33.15 13.88 32.63
CA ARG A 165 34.01 13.29 33.68
C ARG A 165 33.29 12.52 34.79
N ARG A 166 34.07 11.60 35.37
CA ARG A 166 33.77 10.60 36.42
C ARG A 166 32.94 9.42 35.89
N ARG A 167 33.36 8.16 36.04
CA ARG A 167 34.44 7.60 36.90
C ARG A 167 35.37 6.68 36.12
N ALA A 168 36.65 6.71 36.48
CA ALA A 168 37.52 5.54 36.34
C ALA A 168 37.28 4.62 37.55
N ASP A 169 37.42 3.29 37.40
CA ASP A 169 38.59 2.59 37.95
C ASP A 169 38.62 1.10 37.55
N THR A 170 39.86 0.68 37.27
CA THR A 170 40.46 -0.62 36.92
C THR A 170 40.27 -1.74 37.97
N PRO A 171 40.72 -3.03 37.76
CA PRO A 171 41.77 -3.48 36.84
C PRO A 171 41.54 -4.76 35.98
N ARG A 172 42.47 -4.90 35.01
CA ARG A 172 42.77 -6.13 34.25
C ARG A 172 43.44 -7.18 35.13
N SER A 173 43.37 -8.45 34.73
CA SER A 173 44.52 -9.36 34.82
C SER A 173 44.99 -9.70 33.39
N ALA A 174 46.29 -9.93 33.23
CA ALA A 174 46.94 -10.08 31.93
C ALA A 174 47.58 -11.47 31.78
N VAL A 175 47.63 -11.97 30.55
CA VAL A 175 48.67 -12.88 30.07
C VAL A 175 49.09 -12.39 28.68
N GLU A 176 50.39 -12.22 28.50
CA GLU A 176 51.12 -11.80 27.30
C GLU A 176 52.43 -12.62 27.24
N PRO A 177 53.22 -12.59 26.15
CA PRO A 177 52.85 -12.60 24.73
C PRO A 177 53.69 -13.64 23.94
N LEU A 178 53.45 -13.83 22.64
CA LEU A 178 54.49 -14.34 21.73
C LEU A 178 54.32 -13.89 20.27
N ALA A 179 55.31 -13.12 19.82
CA ALA A 179 55.71 -12.66 18.48
C ALA A 179 54.81 -12.87 17.23
N ALA A 180 54.29 -11.74 16.74
CA ALA A 180 54.38 -11.20 15.36
C ALA A 180 54.54 -12.12 14.11
N GLY A 181 53.68 -11.92 13.11
CA GLY A 181 53.88 -12.45 11.75
C GLY A 181 52.75 -12.14 10.72
N SER A 182 52.67 -10.90 10.23
CA SER A 182 52.02 -10.47 8.97
C SER A 182 50.54 -10.79 8.66
N ALA A 183 49.76 -9.71 8.49
CA ALA A 183 48.51 -9.64 7.72
C ALA A 183 48.83 -9.51 6.19
N PRO A 184 47.88 -9.52 5.20
CA PRO A 184 46.48 -9.08 5.33
C PRO A 184 45.37 -9.81 4.53
N SER A 185 44.12 -9.53 4.94
CA SER A 185 42.86 -9.41 4.16
C SER A 185 42.55 -10.34 2.96
N VAL A 186 41.42 -11.04 3.04
CA VAL A 186 40.75 -11.80 1.95
C VAL A 186 39.25 -11.42 1.89
N PRO A 187 38.57 -11.43 0.73
CA PRO A 187 37.62 -10.36 0.40
C PRO A 187 36.13 -10.74 0.32
N VAL A 188 35.32 -9.71 0.04
CA VAL A 188 33.92 -9.77 -0.39
C VAL A 188 33.73 -10.71 -1.58
N ALA A 189 32.85 -11.71 -1.45
CA ALA A 189 32.45 -12.57 -2.55
C ALA A 189 31.40 -11.87 -3.44
N THR A 190 31.72 -11.74 -4.73
CA THR A 190 30.77 -11.40 -5.78
C THR A 190 30.18 -12.68 -6.35
N ALA A 191 28.87 -12.74 -6.57
CA ALA A 191 28.21 -13.89 -7.19
C ALA A 191 28.21 -13.74 -8.72
N SER A 192 28.74 -14.76 -9.39
CA SER A 192 29.08 -14.75 -10.81
C SER A 192 27.87 -14.80 -11.75
N VAL A 193 27.99 -14.15 -12.90
CA VAL A 193 27.16 -14.44 -14.08
C VAL A 193 27.64 -15.76 -14.69
N VAL A 194 26.70 -16.65 -15.04
CA VAL A 194 26.99 -17.84 -15.86
C VAL A 194 26.73 -17.50 -17.31
N GLU A 195 27.78 -17.46 -18.13
CA GLU A 195 27.66 -17.42 -19.58
C GLU A 195 27.33 -18.81 -20.12
N ALA A 196 26.31 -18.91 -20.98
CA ALA A 196 26.08 -20.08 -21.82
C ALA A 196 26.64 -19.79 -23.21
N SER A 197 27.54 -20.64 -23.67
CA SER A 197 28.23 -20.52 -24.96
C SER A 197 27.32 -20.90 -26.13
N ALA A 198 27.35 -20.10 -27.20
CA ALA A 198 26.78 -20.45 -28.50
C ALA A 198 27.84 -20.22 -29.60
N GLY A 199 28.16 -21.28 -30.34
CA GLY A 199 29.21 -21.28 -31.36
C GLY A 199 28.84 -20.51 -32.64
N THR A 200 29.87 -20.06 -33.35
CA THR A 200 29.80 -19.21 -34.54
C THR A 200 29.44 -19.94 -35.85
N ARG A 201 28.65 -19.26 -36.69
CA ARG A 201 28.72 -19.12 -38.16
C ARG A 201 27.42 -18.42 -38.64
N SER A 202 27.33 -17.56 -39.65
CA SER A 202 28.23 -16.68 -40.40
C SER A 202 27.35 -15.97 -41.44
N SER A 203 27.55 -14.66 -41.66
CA SER A 203 27.28 -13.91 -42.92
C SER A 203 25.97 -14.10 -43.71
N ALA A 204 25.20 -13.01 -43.85
CA ALA A 204 25.09 -12.28 -45.13
C ALA A 204 24.50 -10.87 -44.92
N ALA A 205 24.89 -9.91 -45.76
CA ALA A 205 24.45 -8.51 -45.68
C ALA A 205 23.18 -8.23 -46.52
N GLY A 206 22.46 -7.17 -46.18
CA GLY A 206 21.26 -6.75 -46.93
C GLY A 206 20.78 -5.35 -46.51
N SER A 207 21.42 -4.31 -47.02
CA SER A 207 20.99 -2.91 -46.84
C SER A 207 19.90 -2.55 -47.86
N ALA A 208 18.77 -2.02 -47.39
CA ALA A 208 17.90 -1.15 -48.18
C ALA A 208 16.94 -0.35 -47.28
N ALA A 209 16.92 0.97 -47.43
CA ALA A 209 15.73 1.77 -47.14
C ALA A 209 14.73 1.61 -48.32
N PRO A 210 13.47 2.05 -48.17
CA PRO A 210 13.19 3.38 -48.71
C PRO A 210 12.15 4.23 -47.96
N THR A 211 12.08 5.46 -48.46
CA THR A 211 11.19 6.59 -48.18
C THR A 211 9.68 6.32 -48.22
N GLY A 212 8.97 6.95 -47.26
CA GLY A 212 7.96 7.98 -47.55
C GLY A 212 6.58 7.61 -48.11
N SER A 213 5.53 7.89 -47.32
CA SER A 213 4.26 8.44 -47.82
C SER A 213 3.35 8.99 -46.70
N ARG A 214 2.98 10.27 -46.82
CA ARG A 214 1.66 10.84 -46.45
C ARG A 214 0.84 10.89 -47.77
N PRO A 215 -0.50 11.07 -47.80
CA PRO A 215 -1.35 11.91 -46.95
C PRO A 215 -2.26 11.04 -46.04
N ALA A 216 -3.46 11.39 -45.55
CA ALA A 216 -4.33 12.56 -45.72
C ALA A 216 -5.16 12.86 -44.45
N ALA A 217 -6.21 13.68 -44.59
CA ALA A 217 -7.31 13.87 -43.65
C ALA A 217 -8.62 13.89 -44.45
N GLU A 218 -9.75 13.49 -43.85
CA GLU A 218 -11.07 14.10 -44.11
C GLU A 218 -12.14 13.70 -43.07
N LEU A 219 -13.08 14.65 -42.87
CA LEU A 219 -14.51 14.54 -42.51
C LEU A 219 -14.95 13.57 -41.38
N ALA A 220 -15.42 14.05 -40.23
CA ALA A 220 -16.69 14.77 -39.97
C ALA A 220 -17.92 13.84 -39.85
N GLY A 221 -18.51 13.82 -38.65
CA GLY A 221 -19.72 13.05 -38.31
C GLY A 221 -20.24 13.47 -36.94
N THR A 222 -21.19 14.40 -36.91
CA THR A 222 -21.72 15.06 -35.69
C THR A 222 -23.11 14.57 -35.29
N VAL A 223 -23.30 14.34 -33.97
CA VAL A 223 -24.57 14.53 -33.19
C VAL A 223 -25.69 13.51 -33.49
N PRO A 224 -26.69 13.23 -32.62
CA PRO A 224 -27.01 13.69 -31.24
C PRO A 224 -26.79 12.60 -30.15
N VAL A 225 -26.82 12.80 -28.82
CA VAL A 225 -27.60 13.65 -27.89
C VAL A 225 -29.12 13.34 -27.82
N HIS A 226 -29.48 12.34 -27.02
CA HIS A 226 -30.84 12.25 -26.47
C HIS A 226 -30.82 12.38 -24.95
N ALA A 227 -31.42 13.47 -24.47
CA ALA A 227 -31.95 13.55 -23.11
C ALA A 227 -33.39 13.02 -23.10
N ALA A 228 -33.78 12.35 -22.02
CA ALA A 228 -35.17 12.09 -21.69
C ALA A 228 -35.35 12.26 -20.18
N ALA A 229 -35.99 13.35 -19.79
CA ALA A 229 -36.57 13.47 -18.46
C ALA A 229 -37.99 12.89 -18.50
N SER A 230 -38.44 12.31 -17.38
CA SER A 230 -39.85 12.10 -17.12
C SER A 230 -40.08 12.16 -15.63
N ALA A 231 -40.80 13.19 -15.20
CA ALA A 231 -41.40 13.28 -13.88
C ALA A 231 -42.90 13.03 -14.03
N THR A 232 -43.48 12.26 -13.12
CA THR A 232 -44.94 12.15 -12.95
C THR A 232 -45.26 12.34 -11.48
N ALA A 233 -46.16 13.27 -11.20
CA ALA A 233 -46.64 13.60 -9.87
C ALA A 233 -47.94 12.87 -9.53
N GLY A 234 -48.27 12.83 -8.24
CA GLY A 234 -49.55 12.36 -7.68
C GLY A 234 -49.32 12.02 -6.19
N SER A 235 -49.61 12.84 -5.18
CA SER A 235 -50.79 13.66 -4.80
C SER A 235 -51.80 12.88 -3.95
N GLY A 236 -52.05 13.37 -2.72
CA GLY A 236 -53.04 12.84 -1.77
C GLY A 236 -52.44 11.85 -0.75
N GLY A 237 -52.72 11.94 0.55
CA GLY A 237 -53.56 12.90 1.26
C GLY A 237 -53.38 12.80 2.79
N PHE A 238 -54.00 13.75 3.50
CA PHE A 238 -54.12 13.82 4.96
C PHE A 238 -54.57 12.50 5.61
N ASP A 239 -54.09 12.20 6.83
CA ASP A 239 -54.94 12.41 8.02
C ASP A 239 -54.20 12.33 9.37
N SER A 240 -54.79 12.95 10.39
CA SER A 240 -54.44 12.81 11.81
C SER A 240 -55.73 12.77 12.62
N PRO A 241 -55.82 11.91 13.65
CA PRO A 241 -55.77 12.39 15.03
C PRO A 241 -54.88 11.48 15.92
N GLY A 242 -54.57 11.76 17.19
CA GLY A 242 -55.02 12.83 18.09
C GLY A 242 -55.51 12.25 19.42
N HIS A 243 -54.98 12.77 20.55
CA HIS A 243 -55.24 12.36 21.95
C HIS A 243 -54.60 11.01 22.37
N GLY A 244 -54.20 10.78 23.63
CA GLY A 244 -53.99 11.62 24.83
C GLY A 244 -52.99 10.86 25.73
N GLY A 245 -52.11 11.46 26.53
CA GLY A 245 -52.39 12.42 27.57
C GLY A 245 -52.23 11.75 28.94
N GLN A 246 -51.13 12.03 29.66
CA GLN A 246 -51.11 12.19 31.12
C GLN A 246 -49.74 12.70 31.62
N ALA A 247 -49.78 13.60 32.59
CA ALA A 247 -48.60 14.19 33.22
C ALA A 247 -48.33 13.55 34.58
N ARG A 248 -47.08 13.65 35.08
CA ARG A 248 -46.82 14.14 36.44
C ARG A 248 -45.33 14.40 36.75
N ARG A 249 -45.09 15.59 37.32
CA ARG A 249 -44.15 15.94 38.41
C ARG A 249 -42.66 15.63 38.19
N THR A 250 -41.79 16.61 37.99
CA THR A 250 -41.29 17.62 38.96
C THR A 250 -40.62 17.05 40.21
N SER A 251 -39.29 17.15 40.28
CA SER A 251 -38.60 17.64 41.48
C SER A 251 -37.32 18.39 41.10
N THR A 252 -36.95 19.35 41.94
CA THR A 252 -35.81 20.27 41.77
C THR A 252 -34.87 20.14 42.96
N ALA A 253 -33.57 19.99 42.72
CA ALA A 253 -32.47 20.38 43.61
C ALA A 253 -31.19 20.44 42.75
N ALA A 254 -30.53 21.58 42.55
CA ALA A 254 -29.79 22.42 43.51
C ALA A 254 -28.39 21.88 43.81
N ALA A 255 -27.40 22.77 43.81
CA ALA A 255 -25.98 22.46 43.62
C ALA A 255 -25.19 22.15 44.90
N SER A 256 -24.03 21.51 44.74
CA SER A 256 -22.88 21.67 45.64
C SER A 256 -21.56 21.46 44.89
N HIS A 257 -20.56 22.31 45.15
CA HIS A 257 -19.20 22.16 44.64
C HIS A 257 -18.46 20.99 45.31
N GLY A 258 -17.53 20.37 44.59
CA GLY A 258 -16.58 19.39 45.11
C GLY A 258 -15.39 19.22 44.16
N THR A 259 -14.21 19.64 44.58
CA THR A 259 -12.94 19.51 43.86
C THR A 259 -12.25 18.17 44.10
N ALA A 260 -11.37 17.78 43.16
CA ALA A 260 -10.50 16.59 43.17
C ALA A 260 -11.24 15.24 42.93
N SER A 261 -10.74 14.31 42.13
CA SER A 261 -9.32 13.91 42.00
C SER A 261 -8.93 13.43 40.60
N GLN A 262 -7.62 13.50 40.33
CA GLN A 262 -6.97 12.82 39.22
C GLN A 262 -7.11 11.30 39.38
N VAL A 263 -7.82 10.64 38.46
CA VAL A 263 -7.79 9.17 38.33
C VAL A 263 -7.42 8.80 36.89
N THR A 264 -6.11 8.72 36.69
CA THR A 264 -5.45 7.71 35.84
C THR A 264 -5.97 7.50 34.42
N THR A 265 -5.53 8.36 33.48
CA THR A 265 -5.61 8.16 32.02
C THR A 265 -4.78 6.94 31.51
N GLN A 266 -4.24 6.12 32.41
CA GLN A 266 -3.30 5.04 32.11
C GLN A 266 -3.93 3.63 32.11
N GLN A 267 -5.27 3.55 32.21
CA GLN A 267 -6.01 2.28 32.22
C GLN A 267 -6.91 2.05 31.00
N ALA A 268 -6.88 2.97 30.02
CA ALA A 268 -7.54 2.82 28.71
C ALA A 268 -6.59 2.31 27.59
N ALA A 269 -5.38 1.89 27.96
CA ALA A 269 -4.30 1.52 27.02
C ALA A 269 -4.03 0.01 26.93
N ALA A 270 -4.86 -0.82 27.58
CA ALA A 270 -4.76 -2.29 27.55
C ALA A 270 -6.11 -2.90 27.15
N ALA A 271 -6.50 -2.69 25.88
CA ALA A 271 -7.49 -3.57 25.25
C ALA A 271 -6.77 -4.88 24.89
N GLU A 272 -6.89 -5.89 25.75
CA GLU A 272 -6.35 -7.22 25.50
C GLU A 272 -6.92 -7.79 24.19
N ASN A 273 -6.06 -8.44 23.38
CA ASN A 273 -6.50 -8.97 22.09
C ASN A 273 -7.47 -10.14 22.31
N PRO A 274 -8.62 -10.19 21.63
CA PRO A 274 -9.51 -11.34 21.72
C PRO A 274 -8.82 -12.58 21.10
N PRO A 275 -9.03 -13.79 21.66
CA PRO A 275 -8.40 -15.01 21.16
C PRO A 275 -8.86 -15.32 19.73
N GLY A 276 -7.93 -15.27 18.79
CA GLY A 276 -8.16 -15.59 17.37
C GLY A 276 -7.75 -14.48 16.39
N GLY A 277 -7.89 -13.22 16.81
CA GLY A 277 -7.52 -12.03 16.03
C GLY A 277 -6.12 -11.51 16.36
N GLY A 278 -5.24 -11.44 15.35
CA GLY A 278 -3.91 -10.82 15.52
C GLY A 278 -3.99 -9.29 15.72
N PRO A 279 -2.93 -8.67 16.27
CA PRO A 279 -2.95 -7.28 16.69
C PRO A 279 -3.25 -6.33 15.52
N ALA A 280 -3.98 -5.25 15.82
CA ALA A 280 -4.35 -4.24 14.83
C ALA A 280 -3.11 -3.54 14.24
N VAL A 281 -3.02 -3.48 12.92
CA VAL A 281 -1.92 -2.84 12.17
C VAL A 281 -2.42 -1.58 11.48
N PHE A 282 -1.56 -0.59 11.20
CA PHE A 282 -2.03 0.62 10.51
C PHE A 282 -2.66 0.29 9.16
N GLY A 283 -1.95 -0.50 8.35
CA GLY A 283 -2.40 -0.90 7.02
C GLY A 283 -2.01 -2.31 6.60
N LEU A 284 -2.63 -2.74 5.50
CA LEU A 284 -2.30 -3.97 4.79
C LEU A 284 -1.09 -3.77 3.89
N CYS A 285 -0.35 -4.85 3.62
CA CYS A 285 0.58 -4.89 2.50
C CYS A 285 -0.19 -5.23 1.21
N GLY A 286 0.09 -4.54 0.10
CA GLY A 286 -0.56 -4.82 -1.18
C GLY A 286 -0.34 -6.24 -1.70
N GLY A 287 0.79 -6.87 -1.35
CA GLY A 287 1.21 -8.15 -1.92
C GLY A 287 0.35 -9.37 -1.55
N ALA A 288 -0.30 -9.36 -0.37
CA ALA A 288 -1.29 -10.37 0.01
C ALA A 288 -2.22 -9.87 1.14
N ALA A 289 -3.49 -9.64 0.81
CA ALA A 289 -4.49 -9.17 1.78
C ALA A 289 -5.93 -9.53 1.36
N LEU A 290 -6.84 -9.59 2.32
CA LEU A 290 -8.28 -9.73 2.11
C LEU A 290 -9.01 -8.47 2.54
N LEU A 291 -9.97 -7.98 1.75
CA LEU A 291 -10.77 -6.80 2.05
C LEU A 291 -12.27 -7.10 1.87
N ARG A 292 -13.12 -6.51 2.71
CA ARG A 292 -14.58 -6.50 2.50
C ARG A 292 -14.90 -5.66 1.25
N THR A 293 -15.33 -6.33 0.17
CA THR A 293 -15.72 -5.70 -1.11
C THR A 293 -16.66 -4.50 -0.95
N PRO A 294 -17.76 -4.56 -0.17
CA PRO A 294 -18.66 -3.42 0.00
C PRO A 294 -17.98 -2.23 0.70
N VAL A 295 -17.09 -2.48 1.67
CA VAL A 295 -16.37 -1.41 2.37
C VAL A 295 -15.34 -0.76 1.45
N LEU A 296 -14.55 -1.56 0.71
CA LEU A 296 -13.59 -1.04 -0.27
C LEU A 296 -14.28 -0.16 -1.32
N ARG A 297 -15.44 -0.58 -1.84
CA ARG A 297 -16.28 0.23 -2.74
C ARG A 297 -16.75 1.52 -2.06
N ALA A 298 -17.27 1.44 -0.83
CA ALA A 298 -17.78 2.60 -0.07
C ALA A 298 -16.70 3.67 0.20
N ILE A 299 -15.47 3.29 0.54
CA ILE A 299 -14.35 4.22 0.73
C ILE A 299 -13.77 4.80 -0.58
N GLY A 300 -14.33 4.43 -1.73
CA GLY A 300 -13.96 4.95 -3.05
C GLY A 300 -13.04 4.06 -3.89
N GLY A 301 -12.92 2.77 -3.57
CA GLY A 301 -12.14 1.80 -4.34
C GLY A 301 -10.62 1.94 -4.17
N VAL A 302 -9.89 1.55 -5.21
CA VAL A 302 -8.41 1.58 -5.27
C VAL A 302 -7.94 2.85 -5.98
N PRO A 303 -6.85 3.52 -5.55
CA PRO A 303 -6.43 4.80 -6.11
C PRO A 303 -5.66 4.64 -7.44
N ALA A 304 -6.34 4.13 -8.48
CA ALA A 304 -5.78 3.74 -9.78
C ALA A 304 -4.67 4.66 -10.35
N ARG A 305 -4.82 5.98 -10.21
CA ARG A 305 -3.86 7.00 -10.67
C ARG A 305 -2.46 6.93 -10.03
N PHE A 306 -2.28 6.14 -8.97
CA PHE A 306 -0.97 5.89 -8.36
C PHE A 306 -0.08 5.01 -9.24
N PHE A 307 -0.68 4.23 -10.17
CA PHE A 307 0.00 3.24 -10.99
C PHE A 307 0.54 2.06 -10.15
N CYS A 308 1.58 2.27 -9.32
CA CYS A 308 2.03 1.32 -8.31
C CYS A 308 2.70 2.05 -7.13
N TYR A 309 2.78 1.36 -5.98
CA TYR A 309 3.19 1.85 -4.67
C TYR A 309 2.21 2.84 -4.02
N TYR A 310 2.03 2.69 -2.70
CA TYR A 310 1.13 3.45 -1.84
C TYR A 310 -0.38 3.24 -2.10
N GLU A 311 -0.81 2.41 -3.04
CA GLU A 311 -2.25 2.08 -3.18
C GLU A 311 -2.83 1.35 -1.98
N ASP A 312 -2.02 0.50 -1.35
CA ASP A 312 -2.33 -0.22 -0.12
C ASP A 312 -2.41 0.72 1.09
N THR A 313 -1.43 1.61 1.22
CA THR A 313 -1.26 2.56 2.31
C THR A 313 -2.34 3.65 2.26
N ASP A 314 -2.68 4.16 1.07
CA ASP A 314 -3.81 5.08 0.84
C ASP A 314 -5.16 4.39 1.10
N THR A 315 -5.31 3.12 0.74
CA THR A 315 -6.51 2.33 1.02
C THR A 315 -6.67 2.08 2.52
N ALA A 316 -5.62 1.63 3.20
CA ALA A 316 -5.58 1.47 4.64
C ALA A 316 -5.94 2.77 5.38
N TRP A 317 -5.33 3.89 4.99
CA TRP A 317 -5.65 5.19 5.60
C TRP A 317 -7.13 5.56 5.40
N ARG A 318 -7.70 5.30 4.23
CA ARG A 318 -9.14 5.53 3.98
C ARG A 318 -10.04 4.60 4.76
N LEU A 319 -9.65 3.34 5.02
CA LEU A 319 -10.33 2.45 5.97
C LEU A 319 -10.30 3.04 7.38
N ARG A 320 -9.11 3.49 7.85
CA ARG A 320 -8.95 4.11 9.17
C ARG A 320 -9.80 5.39 9.33
N LEU A 321 -9.85 6.23 8.29
CA LEU A 321 -10.71 7.43 8.27
C LEU A 321 -12.21 7.09 8.28
N ALA A 322 -12.62 6.01 7.63
CA ALA A 322 -13.99 5.51 7.65
C ALA A 322 -14.37 4.80 8.97
N GLY A 323 -13.43 4.66 9.92
CA GLY A 323 -13.66 4.02 11.21
C GLY A 323 -13.55 2.50 11.21
N HIS A 324 -12.87 1.92 10.22
CA HIS A 324 -12.64 0.48 10.13
C HIS A 324 -11.25 0.07 10.61
N ASP A 325 -11.16 -1.15 11.14
CA ASP A 325 -9.89 -1.77 11.50
C ASP A 325 -9.22 -2.51 10.34
N VAL A 326 -7.90 -2.69 10.49
CA VAL A 326 -7.08 -3.59 9.70
C VAL A 326 -6.36 -4.52 10.68
N VAL A 327 -6.51 -5.82 10.49
CA VAL A 327 -5.94 -6.88 11.35
C VAL A 327 -4.84 -7.65 10.64
N TRP A 328 -3.95 -8.27 11.40
CA TRP A 328 -2.92 -9.16 10.88
C TRP A 328 -3.31 -10.62 11.10
N ALA A 329 -3.57 -11.35 10.01
CA ALA A 329 -3.83 -12.78 10.05
C ALA A 329 -2.49 -13.53 10.09
N GLN A 330 -1.92 -13.69 11.28
CA GLN A 330 -0.57 -14.26 11.50
C GLN A 330 -0.35 -15.59 10.78
N ARG A 331 -1.38 -16.45 10.81
CA ARG A 331 -1.41 -17.80 10.22
C ARG A 331 -1.61 -17.81 8.70
N ALA A 332 -2.07 -16.71 8.10
CA ALA A 332 -2.16 -16.58 6.66
C ALA A 332 -0.77 -16.24 6.10
N ARG A 333 -0.02 -17.25 5.67
CA ARG A 333 1.36 -17.11 5.20
C ARG A 333 1.46 -17.21 3.67
N VAL A 334 2.38 -16.45 3.09
CA VAL A 334 2.61 -16.36 1.64
C VAL A 334 4.11 -16.23 1.37
N LEU A 335 4.66 -17.13 0.55
CA LEU A 335 6.01 -16.97 -0.01
C LEU A 335 5.97 -15.92 -1.12
N HIS A 336 6.82 -14.89 -1.07
CA HIS A 336 6.76 -13.74 -1.98
C HIS A 336 8.15 -13.35 -2.49
N ARG A 337 8.35 -13.42 -3.81
CA ARG A 337 9.62 -13.07 -4.47
C ARG A 337 9.69 -11.55 -4.72
N HIS A 338 9.96 -10.78 -3.68
CA HIS A 338 9.78 -9.33 -3.61
C HIS A 338 10.09 -8.52 -4.90
N GLY A 339 9.05 -8.15 -5.65
CA GLY A 339 9.07 -7.00 -6.57
C GLY A 339 9.79 -7.25 -7.91
N VAL A 340 9.75 -8.47 -8.44
CA VAL A 340 10.47 -8.90 -9.67
C VAL A 340 10.27 -7.91 -10.83
N SER A 341 9.03 -7.49 -11.06
CA SER A 341 8.64 -6.66 -12.21
C SER A 341 9.03 -5.18 -12.12
N THR A 342 9.37 -4.67 -10.93
CA THR A 342 9.47 -3.22 -10.66
C THR A 342 10.87 -2.72 -10.31
N LYS A 343 11.81 -3.64 -10.00
CA LYS A 343 13.23 -3.35 -9.69
C LYS A 343 13.37 -2.26 -8.61
N PRO A 344 13.21 -2.64 -7.31
CA PRO A 344 13.41 -1.75 -6.18
C PRO A 344 14.73 -0.95 -6.26
N GLY A 345 14.72 0.30 -5.79
CA GLY A 345 15.87 1.22 -5.89
C GLY A 345 16.05 1.90 -7.26
N SER A 346 15.28 1.52 -8.30
CA SER A 346 15.35 2.18 -9.61
C SER A 346 14.89 3.66 -9.58
N PRO A 347 15.26 4.51 -10.56
CA PRO A 347 14.74 5.87 -10.64
C PRO A 347 13.22 5.94 -10.79
N ARG A 348 12.59 4.94 -11.42
CA ARG A 348 11.12 4.83 -11.50
C ARG A 348 10.51 4.51 -10.14
N PHE A 349 11.07 3.53 -9.42
CA PHE A 349 10.70 3.20 -8.05
C PHE A 349 10.67 4.44 -7.13
N HIS A 350 11.77 5.20 -7.08
CA HIS A 350 11.83 6.40 -6.24
C HIS A 350 10.84 7.50 -6.68
N ARG A 351 10.69 7.72 -8.00
CA ARG A 351 9.73 8.69 -8.54
C ARG A 351 8.29 8.35 -8.15
N TRP A 352 7.88 7.09 -8.26
CA TRP A 352 6.54 6.66 -7.88
C TRP A 352 6.32 6.73 -6.36
N ASN A 353 7.27 6.24 -5.56
CA ASN A 353 7.18 6.28 -4.10
C ASN A 353 7.01 7.71 -3.57
N GLU A 354 7.91 8.64 -3.91
CA GLU A 354 7.84 10.02 -3.41
C GLU A 354 6.61 10.78 -3.89
N ARG A 355 6.24 10.61 -5.17
CA ARG A 355 5.04 11.22 -5.74
C ARG A 355 3.78 10.69 -5.04
N ASN A 356 3.62 9.37 -4.93
CA ASN A 356 2.41 8.78 -4.39
C ASN A 356 2.31 8.99 -2.88
N ARG A 357 3.42 8.96 -2.15
CA ARG A 357 3.54 9.41 -0.74
C ARG A 357 2.97 10.81 -0.55
N LEU A 358 3.50 11.80 -1.28
CA LEU A 358 3.07 13.21 -1.13
C LEU A 358 1.61 13.41 -1.56
N LEU A 359 1.16 12.73 -2.63
CA LEU A 359 -0.25 12.74 -3.04
C LEU A 359 -1.16 12.07 -2.00
N MET A 360 -0.74 10.98 -1.36
CA MET A 360 -1.48 10.32 -0.27
C MET A 360 -1.62 11.25 0.93
N LEU A 361 -0.53 11.92 1.36
CA LEU A 361 -0.59 12.88 2.46
C LEU A 361 -1.58 14.02 2.16
N LEU A 362 -1.52 14.61 0.96
CA LEU A 362 -2.47 15.63 0.52
C LEU A 362 -3.94 15.16 0.55
N ARG A 363 -4.22 13.86 0.33
CA ARG A 363 -5.57 13.29 0.39
C ARG A 363 -6.04 12.96 1.82
N CYS A 364 -5.16 12.32 2.59
CA CYS A 364 -5.52 11.56 3.78
C CYS A 364 -5.00 12.18 5.08
N ALA A 365 -3.78 12.73 5.10
CA ALA A 365 -3.16 13.27 6.30
C ALA A 365 -3.80 14.59 6.78
N PRO A 366 -3.58 14.99 8.04
CA PRO A 366 -3.87 16.35 8.49
C PRO A 366 -3.24 17.40 7.55
N GLY A 367 -3.87 18.57 7.41
CA GLY A 367 -3.46 19.56 6.41
C GLY A 367 -2.06 20.10 6.69
N GLU A 368 -1.80 20.37 7.96
CA GLU A 368 -0.52 20.78 8.54
C GLU A 368 0.60 19.78 8.23
N VAL A 369 0.34 18.47 8.33
CA VAL A 369 1.31 17.41 7.99
C VAL A 369 1.58 17.39 6.49
N ALA A 370 0.52 17.39 5.67
CA ALA A 370 0.68 17.34 4.21
C ALA A 370 1.44 18.55 3.64
N VAL A 371 1.17 19.75 4.17
CA VAL A 371 1.91 20.97 3.80
C VAL A 371 3.35 20.92 4.29
N ARG A 372 3.60 20.52 5.55
CA ARG A 372 4.95 20.39 6.12
C ARG A 372 5.83 19.45 5.31
N GLU A 373 5.34 18.26 4.98
CA GLU A 373 6.12 17.27 4.23
C GLU A 373 6.37 17.69 2.77
N LEU A 374 5.41 18.36 2.13
CA LEU A 374 5.59 18.93 0.79
C LEU A 374 6.64 20.05 0.79
N LEU A 375 6.57 20.97 1.77
CA LEU A 375 7.57 22.03 1.95
C LEU A 375 8.95 21.47 2.30
N ARG A 376 9.04 20.44 3.16
CA ARG A 376 10.29 19.72 3.48
C ARG A 376 10.90 19.11 2.22
N PHE A 377 10.08 18.44 1.40
CA PHE A 377 10.54 17.85 0.14
C PHE A 377 11.06 18.91 -0.84
N ALA A 378 10.36 20.04 -0.96
CA ALA A 378 10.75 21.17 -1.80
C ALA A 378 12.05 21.84 -1.29
N ALA A 379 12.15 22.13 0.01
CA ALA A 379 13.33 22.73 0.63
C ALA A 379 14.59 21.86 0.44
N ILE A 380 14.49 20.54 0.66
CA ILE A 380 15.59 19.59 0.38
C ILE A 380 15.98 19.66 -1.11
N THR A 381 15.01 19.76 -2.02
CA THR A 381 15.27 19.86 -3.47
C THR A 381 16.08 21.11 -3.84
N VAL A 382 15.74 22.27 -3.25
CA VAL A 382 16.45 23.53 -3.47
C VAL A 382 17.83 23.55 -2.81
N LEU A 383 17.98 22.91 -1.64
CA LEU A 383 19.24 22.90 -0.89
C LEU A 383 20.27 21.90 -1.43
N LEU A 384 19.85 20.82 -2.11
CA LEU A 384 20.74 19.76 -2.60
C LEU A 384 21.96 20.24 -3.43
N PRO A 385 21.82 21.17 -4.40
CA PRO A 385 22.96 21.76 -5.09
C PRO A 385 23.95 22.47 -4.16
N LEU A 386 23.45 23.21 -3.17
CA LEU A 386 24.27 23.95 -2.20
C LEU A 386 25.01 22.99 -1.25
N ARG A 387 24.35 21.92 -0.78
CA ARG A 387 24.98 20.88 0.05
C ARG A 387 26.17 20.23 -0.69
N ARG A 388 25.98 19.86 -1.95
CA ARG A 388 27.05 19.31 -2.81
C ARG A 388 28.20 20.30 -3.03
N ARG A 389 27.91 21.58 -3.30
CA ARG A 389 28.94 22.64 -3.43
C ARG A 389 29.73 22.88 -2.13
N ARG A 390 29.12 22.62 -0.97
CA ARG A 390 29.76 22.70 0.35
C ARG A 390 30.49 21.41 0.78
N GLY A 391 30.66 20.44 -0.13
CA GLY A 391 31.33 19.17 0.18
C GLY A 391 30.57 18.26 1.16
N GLN A 392 29.30 18.54 1.45
CA GLN A 392 28.51 17.70 2.35
C GLN A 392 28.17 16.36 1.67
N VAL A 393 28.24 15.28 2.45
CA VAL A 393 27.83 13.94 2.00
C VAL A 393 26.34 13.97 1.65
N VAL A 394 26.03 13.65 0.40
CA VAL A 394 24.66 13.50 -0.12
C VAL A 394 24.55 12.09 -0.69
N PRO A 395 23.57 11.26 -0.27
CA PRO A 395 23.47 9.90 -0.77
C PRO A 395 23.32 9.85 -2.29
N SER A 396 23.92 8.84 -2.92
CA SER A 396 23.94 8.64 -4.38
C SER A 396 22.60 8.11 -4.93
N THR A 397 21.67 7.71 -4.06
CA THR A 397 20.39 7.11 -4.43
C THR A 397 19.54 8.06 -5.31
N PRO A 398 18.73 7.54 -6.25
CA PRO A 398 17.98 8.39 -7.18
C PRO A 398 17.09 9.46 -6.54
N ASN A 399 16.64 9.25 -5.30
CA ASN A 399 15.82 10.20 -4.55
C ASN A 399 16.50 11.58 -4.32
N PHE A 400 17.83 11.63 -4.28
CA PHE A 400 18.59 12.88 -4.11
C PHE A 400 19.04 13.51 -5.44
N ARG A 401 18.54 13.02 -6.59
CA ARG A 401 18.76 13.64 -7.90
C ARG A 401 17.77 14.79 -8.11
N VAL A 402 18.27 16.01 -8.22
CA VAL A 402 17.46 17.24 -8.36
C VAL A 402 16.44 17.15 -9.51
N GLY A 403 16.82 16.59 -10.67
CA GLY A 403 15.91 16.38 -11.80
C GLY A 403 14.74 15.43 -11.51
N LEU A 404 14.95 14.38 -10.70
CA LEU A 404 13.87 13.48 -10.27
C LEU A 404 12.91 14.21 -9.33
N ARG A 405 13.45 14.93 -8.34
CA ARG A 405 12.67 15.64 -7.32
C ARG A 405 11.85 16.80 -7.89
N THR A 406 12.44 17.58 -8.80
CA THR A 406 11.71 18.64 -9.54
C THR A 406 10.62 18.05 -10.44
N GLY A 407 10.87 16.92 -11.09
CA GLY A 407 9.84 16.15 -11.80
C GLY A 407 8.69 15.71 -10.90
N VAL A 408 8.97 15.22 -9.69
CA VAL A 408 7.96 14.87 -8.67
C VAL A 408 7.13 16.09 -8.26
N LEU A 409 7.76 17.25 -8.02
CA LEU A 409 7.05 18.49 -7.68
C LEU A 409 6.11 18.97 -8.80
N ALA A 410 6.58 18.97 -10.05
CA ALA A 410 5.74 19.30 -11.21
C ALA A 410 4.56 18.32 -11.36
N GLU A 411 4.80 17.03 -11.13
CA GLU A 411 3.79 15.98 -11.12
C GLU A 411 2.75 16.09 -9.99
N ILE A 412 3.11 16.68 -8.85
CA ILE A 412 2.20 17.00 -7.76
C ILE A 412 1.36 18.22 -8.13
N LEU A 413 1.99 19.30 -8.63
CA LEU A 413 1.30 20.52 -9.05
C LEU A 413 0.23 20.23 -10.11
N GLY A 414 0.59 19.51 -11.18
CA GLY A 414 -0.36 19.11 -12.24
C GLY A 414 -1.49 18.18 -11.79
N ARG A 415 -1.35 17.50 -10.63
CA ARG A 415 -2.39 16.64 -10.04
C ARG A 415 -3.08 17.25 -8.82
N LEU A 416 -2.70 18.46 -8.40
CA LEU A 416 -3.21 19.08 -7.19
C LEU A 416 -4.74 19.30 -7.22
N PRO A 417 -5.38 19.79 -8.30
CA PRO A 417 -6.83 19.99 -8.33
C PRO A 417 -7.62 18.69 -8.08
N ALA A 418 -7.29 17.62 -8.81
CA ALA A 418 -7.89 16.30 -8.61
C ALA A 418 -7.63 15.75 -7.20
N THR A 419 -6.43 15.96 -6.67
CA THR A 419 -6.03 15.49 -5.34
C THR A 419 -6.79 16.21 -4.21
N LEU A 420 -7.08 17.51 -4.36
CA LEU A 420 -7.94 18.27 -3.44
C LEU A 420 -9.42 17.85 -3.55
N LEU A 421 -9.92 17.54 -4.75
CA LEU A 421 -11.24 16.96 -4.93
C LEU A 421 -11.36 15.59 -4.21
N ASP A 422 -10.33 14.75 -4.29
CA ASP A 422 -10.30 13.50 -3.53
C ASP A 422 -10.19 13.73 -2.02
N ARG A 423 -9.40 14.69 -1.55
CA ARG A 423 -9.37 15.08 -0.12
C ARG A 423 -10.77 15.42 0.39
N ARG A 424 -11.56 16.15 -0.40
CA ARG A 424 -12.98 16.47 -0.12
C ARG A 424 -13.87 15.23 -0.15
N ARG A 425 -13.76 14.36 -1.18
CA ARG A 425 -14.54 13.10 -1.29
C ARG A 425 -14.25 12.12 -0.15
N ILE A 426 -12.98 12.00 0.26
CA ILE A 426 -12.55 11.21 1.42
C ILE A 426 -13.09 11.84 2.70
N GLY A 427 -13.03 13.17 2.85
CA GLY A 427 -13.60 13.89 3.99
C GLY A 427 -15.09 13.58 4.20
N ARG A 428 -15.90 13.61 3.14
CA ARG A 428 -17.34 13.26 3.18
C ARG A 428 -17.64 11.81 3.59
N ARG A 429 -16.65 10.91 3.56
CA ARG A 429 -16.75 9.50 3.96
C ARG A 429 -16.05 9.21 5.30
N SER A 430 -15.39 10.21 5.88
CA SER A 430 -14.58 10.04 7.09
C SER A 430 -15.49 10.09 8.31
N ARG A 431 -15.43 9.05 9.16
CA ARG A 431 -16.05 9.00 10.49
C ARG A 431 -15.07 9.37 11.61
N VAL A 432 -13.76 9.23 11.34
CA VAL A 432 -12.67 9.50 12.29
C VAL A 432 -11.89 10.75 11.86
N PRO A 433 -11.60 11.71 12.75
CA PRO A 433 -10.76 12.87 12.42
C PRO A 433 -9.36 12.46 11.94
N ARG A 434 -8.84 13.17 10.93
CA ARG A 434 -7.50 12.94 10.37
C ARG A 434 -6.40 13.02 11.43
N GLN A 435 -6.54 13.96 12.36
CA GLN A 435 -5.60 14.17 13.47
C GLN A 435 -5.60 12.98 14.45
N LEU A 436 -6.73 12.29 14.63
CA LEU A 436 -6.82 11.11 15.51
C LEU A 436 -6.21 9.88 14.82
N VAL A 437 -6.53 9.64 13.54
CA VAL A 437 -5.88 8.58 12.74
C VAL A 437 -4.36 8.79 12.72
N TRP A 438 -3.90 10.02 12.47
CA TRP A 438 -2.48 10.34 12.47
C TRP A 438 -1.83 10.07 13.83
N ARG A 439 -2.32 10.69 14.92
CA ARG A 439 -1.75 10.50 16.28
C ARG A 439 -1.67 9.05 16.74
N ARG A 440 -2.63 8.20 16.33
CA ARG A 440 -2.68 6.78 16.71
C ARG A 440 -1.68 5.91 15.93
N TRP A 441 -1.30 6.29 14.72
CA TRP A 441 -0.60 5.40 13.80
C TRP A 441 0.72 5.93 13.24
N SER A 442 1.00 7.24 13.31
CA SER A 442 2.28 7.81 12.91
C SER A 442 3.33 7.63 14.01
N GLY A 443 4.20 6.63 13.85
CA GLY A 443 5.22 6.14 14.78
C GLY A 443 5.55 7.04 15.98
N ARG A 444 4.92 6.72 17.11
CA ARG A 444 5.31 7.15 18.46
C ARG A 444 5.68 5.91 19.25
#